data_AF-A0A178DRM9-F1
#
_entry.id   AF-A0A178DRM9-F1
#
_cell.length_a   1.000
_cell.length_b   1.000
_cell.length_c   1.000
_cell.angle_alpha   90.00
_cell.angle_beta   90.00
_cell.angle_gamma   90.00
#
_symmetry.space_group_name_H-M   'P 1'
#
loop_
_entity.id
_entity.type
_entity.pdbx_description
1 polymer ?
#
loop_
_entity_poly.entity_id
_entity_poly.type
_entity_poly.pdbx_seq_one_letter_code
_entity_poly.pdbx_strand_id
1 'polypeptide(L)'
;MTPNLFLATQKAFKPHKWFKSSTTQQRQPRTIEEWTTPVPGRYEHIPGRGWYLIATLKDAPTDATSLETSKGGPVITMETSQTKEYVKLDQPIRVHKSKVLSGRWFLEPEYQARKKRGMVRDIDGTLSEVGFFRLDDGITWVQCWDGEGNFIPGDPKIGGYKRWCIDVKSQQFRPMLKRDDPNFVRSRSNSIERSPDNRSQDSMSTFQRSGPDSMRSGPSAPSTRPNSIRYIASTSASRPPSQRPSRQSSPARNNSIPLEEAKAALRRMAKEQEDAVASPTRNSRKHVERVERGRATQRVAN
;
A
#
# COMPACT_ATOMS: atom_id res chain seq x y z
N MET A 1 -0.73 59.55 37.92
CA MET A 1 -1.23 59.38 36.53
C MET A 1 -2.63 58.80 36.60
N THR A 2 -3.66 59.56 36.24
CA THR A 2 -5.03 59.06 36.20
C THR A 2 -5.27 58.35 34.86
N PRO A 3 -5.85 57.15 34.85
CA PRO A 3 -6.13 56.44 33.62
C PRO A 3 -7.20 57.19 32.81
N ASN A 4 -7.02 57.25 31.49
CA ASN A 4 -7.95 57.91 30.59
C ASN A 4 -9.30 57.16 30.56
N LEU A 5 -10.30 57.72 31.25
CA LEU A 5 -11.66 57.19 31.39
C LEU A 5 -12.34 56.94 30.04
N PHE A 6 -12.03 57.74 29.02
CA PHE A 6 -12.58 57.58 27.67
C PHE A 6 -12.14 56.26 27.02
N LEU A 7 -10.89 55.84 27.25
CA LEU A 7 -10.39 54.56 26.74
C LEU A 7 -11.01 53.36 27.49
N ALA A 8 -11.31 53.53 28.79
CA ALA A 8 -11.95 52.50 29.60
C ALA A 8 -13.39 52.24 29.15
N THR A 9 -14.20 53.29 28.95
CA THR A 9 -15.58 53.14 28.48
C THR A 9 -15.64 52.63 27.04
N GLN A 10 -14.73 53.06 26.17
CA GLN A 10 -14.67 52.55 24.80
C GLN A 10 -14.36 51.04 24.73
N LYS A 11 -13.57 50.51 25.68
CA LYS A 11 -13.33 49.07 25.80
C LYS A 11 -14.50 48.34 26.46
N ALA A 12 -15.20 48.97 27.41
CA ALA A 12 -16.34 48.38 28.12
C ALA A 12 -17.65 48.34 27.30
N PHE A 13 -17.78 49.11 26.22
CA PHE A 13 -19.03 49.13 25.43
C PHE A 13 -18.86 48.66 23.99
N LYS A 14 -17.77 47.93 23.71
CA LYS A 14 -17.56 47.27 22.41
C LYS A 14 -17.66 45.75 22.60
N PRO A 15 -18.87 45.17 22.74
CA PRO A 15 -19.05 43.74 22.96
C PRO A 15 -18.46 42.90 21.83
N HIS A 16 -18.39 43.43 20.59
CA HIS A 16 -17.68 42.77 19.49
C HIS A 16 -16.21 42.47 19.84
N LYS A 17 -15.58 43.30 20.69
CA LYS A 17 -14.16 43.21 21.06
C LYS A 17 -13.94 42.34 22.30
N TRP A 18 -14.98 42.08 23.09
CA TRP A 18 -14.90 41.21 24.27
C TRP A 18 -14.68 39.75 23.90
N PHE A 19 -15.27 39.30 22.78
CA PHE A 19 -15.12 37.94 22.27
C PHE A 19 -14.04 37.79 21.19
N LYS A 20 -13.47 38.90 20.71
CA LYS A 20 -12.19 38.87 19.99
C LYS A 20 -11.09 38.81 21.03
N SER A 21 -10.97 37.66 21.70
CA SER A 21 -9.71 37.28 22.34
C SER A 21 -8.61 37.60 21.34
N SER A 22 -7.55 38.26 21.79
CA SER A 22 -6.42 38.56 20.91
C SER A 22 -5.87 37.24 20.37
N THR A 23 -6.34 36.84 19.19
CA THR A 23 -5.90 35.68 18.39
C THR A 23 -4.47 35.92 17.87
N THR A 24 -3.66 36.64 18.62
CA THR A 24 -2.24 36.83 18.45
C THR A 24 -1.46 35.87 19.36
N GLN A 25 -2.09 35.27 20.38
CA GLN A 25 -1.39 34.47 21.39
C GLN A 25 -1.26 32.96 21.13
N GLN A 26 -1.79 32.40 20.04
CA GLN A 26 -1.70 30.93 19.86
C GLN A 26 -1.67 30.46 18.40
N ARG A 27 -1.15 31.27 17.48
CA ARG A 27 -0.70 30.71 16.20
C ARG A 27 0.55 29.90 16.51
N GLN A 28 0.40 28.58 16.52
CA GLN A 28 1.52 27.65 16.66
C GLN A 28 2.65 28.09 15.73
N PRO A 29 3.91 28.16 16.23
CA PRO A 29 5.03 28.60 15.41
C PRO A 29 5.13 27.69 14.19
N ARG A 30 5.54 28.27 13.05
CA ARG A 30 5.75 27.49 11.84
C ARG A 30 6.95 26.57 12.07
N THR A 31 6.75 25.28 11.84
CA THR A 31 7.82 24.28 12.01
C THR A 31 8.53 24.12 10.68
N ILE A 32 9.86 24.21 10.68
CA ILE A 32 10.67 23.95 9.50
C ILE A 32 11.42 22.63 9.75
N GLU A 33 11.25 21.68 8.85
CA GLU A 33 11.92 20.37 8.88
C GLU A 33 12.67 20.14 7.58
N GLU A 34 13.76 19.38 7.64
CA GLU A 34 14.48 18.92 6.46
C GLU A 34 14.05 17.49 6.16
N TRP A 35 13.51 17.24 4.96
CA TRP A 35 13.11 15.90 4.53
C TRP A 35 13.92 15.48 3.30
N THR A 36 14.18 14.18 3.20
CA THR A 36 14.80 13.56 2.02
C THR A 36 13.79 13.14 0.96
N THR A 37 12.52 12.91 1.34
CA THR A 37 11.44 12.46 0.46
C THR A 37 10.20 13.35 0.63
N PRO A 38 9.45 13.72 -0.44
CA PRO A 38 9.59 13.27 -1.83
C PRO A 38 10.76 13.91 -2.59
N VAL A 39 11.13 15.14 -2.25
CA VAL A 39 12.30 15.85 -2.81
C VAL A 39 13.20 16.29 -1.66
N PRO A 40 14.52 16.07 -1.71
CA PRO A 40 15.44 16.56 -0.68
C PRO A 40 15.36 18.07 -0.53
N GLY A 41 15.03 18.55 0.67
CA GLY A 41 14.86 19.98 0.89
C GLY A 41 14.30 20.35 2.26
N ARG A 42 14.01 21.64 2.42
CA ARG A 42 13.36 22.20 3.61
C ARG A 42 11.87 22.35 3.38
N TYR A 43 11.12 21.88 4.35
CA TYR A 43 9.67 21.88 4.38
C TYR A 43 9.16 22.73 5.54
N GLU A 44 8.14 23.54 5.30
CA GLU A 44 7.49 24.40 6.28
C GLU A 44 6.08 23.89 6.55
N HIS A 45 5.77 23.60 7.82
CA HIS A 45 4.42 23.30 8.26
C HIS A 45 3.68 24.58 8.66
N ILE A 46 2.61 24.87 7.93
CA ILE A 46 1.71 25.99 8.21
C ILE A 46 0.44 25.45 8.88
N PRO A 47 0.16 25.77 10.15
CA PRO A 47 -1.04 25.32 10.85
C PRO A 47 -2.32 25.62 10.05
N GLY A 48 -3.14 24.60 9.85
CA GLY A 48 -4.39 24.67 9.07
C GLY A 48 -4.23 24.57 7.55
N ARG A 49 -3.02 24.68 7.00
CA ARG A 49 -2.77 24.53 5.56
C ARG A 49 -2.01 23.25 5.20
N GLY A 50 -1.12 22.81 6.09
CA GLY A 50 -0.30 21.60 5.94
C GLY A 50 1.17 21.93 5.63
N TRP A 51 1.85 20.98 4.99
CA TRP A 51 3.28 21.05 4.66
C TRP A 51 3.52 21.68 3.29
N TYR A 52 4.60 22.44 3.17
CA TYR A 52 5.04 23.10 1.93
C TYR A 52 6.54 22.91 1.74
N LEU A 53 6.98 22.61 0.52
CA LEU A 53 8.39 22.66 0.14
C LEU A 53 8.78 24.12 -0.12
N ILE A 54 9.77 24.63 0.62
CA ILE A 54 10.21 26.03 0.53
C ILE A 54 11.59 26.18 -0.12
N ALA A 55 12.43 25.16 -0.02
CA ALA A 55 13.76 25.17 -0.62
C ALA A 55 14.19 23.75 -0.97
N THR A 56 14.75 23.57 -2.16
CA THR A 56 15.36 22.31 -2.58
C THR A 56 16.84 22.30 -2.24
N LEU A 57 17.37 21.14 -1.89
CA LEU A 57 18.81 20.96 -1.78
C LEU A 57 19.43 21.15 -3.17
N LYS A 58 20.44 22.01 -3.29
CA LYS A 58 21.20 22.11 -4.53
C LYS A 58 22.07 20.86 -4.59
N ASP A 59 21.83 19.99 -5.56
CA ASP A 59 22.75 18.90 -5.82
C ASP A 59 24.11 19.54 -6.12
N ALA A 60 25.09 19.27 -5.26
CA ALA A 60 26.47 19.64 -5.56
C ALA A 60 26.79 19.02 -6.92
N PRO A 61 27.24 19.79 -7.92
CA PRO A 61 27.63 19.22 -9.20
C PRO A 61 28.63 18.11 -8.87
N THR A 62 28.32 16.91 -9.32
CA THR A 62 29.15 15.73 -9.15
C THR A 62 30.36 15.83 -10.10
N ASP A 63 31.03 16.97 -10.12
CA ASP A 63 32.35 17.18 -10.72
C ASP A 63 33.41 16.89 -9.65
N ALA A 64 33.32 15.72 -9.04
CA ALA A 64 34.42 15.14 -8.30
C ALA A 64 35.00 14.05 -9.18
N THR A 65 35.82 14.50 -10.14
CA THR A 65 36.98 13.76 -10.64
C THR A 65 37.49 12.87 -9.53
N SER A 66 37.38 11.56 -9.73
CA SER A 66 38.04 10.54 -8.93
C SER A 66 39.54 10.80 -9.00
N LEU A 67 40.05 11.66 -8.12
CA LEU A 67 41.46 11.80 -7.84
C LEU A 67 41.89 10.51 -7.14
N GLU A 68 42.66 9.74 -7.89
CA GLU A 68 43.33 8.52 -7.47
C GLU A 68 43.98 8.68 -6.10
N THR A 69 43.53 7.87 -5.14
CA THR A 69 44.14 7.77 -3.83
C THR A 69 45.51 7.10 -3.96
N SER A 70 46.58 7.89 -4.04
CA SER A 70 47.92 7.40 -3.77
C SER A 70 48.09 7.15 -2.26
N LYS A 71 48.14 5.86 -1.90
CA LYS A 71 48.83 5.23 -0.76
C LYS A 71 49.04 6.04 0.54
N GLY A 72 48.32 5.61 1.59
CA GLY A 72 48.94 5.25 2.88
C GLY A 72 49.15 6.38 3.90
N GLY A 73 48.10 6.72 4.66
CA GLY A 73 48.20 7.49 5.91
C GLY A 73 46.94 7.31 6.77
N PRO A 74 47.03 7.44 8.10
CA PRO A 74 45.92 7.13 9.01
C PRO A 74 44.77 8.11 8.78
N VAL A 75 43.62 7.56 8.40
CA VAL A 75 42.40 8.30 8.07
C VAL A 75 41.76 8.80 9.35
N ILE A 76 41.99 10.08 9.68
CA ILE A 76 41.14 10.81 10.61
C ILE A 76 39.89 11.19 9.81
N THR A 77 38.79 10.48 10.04
CA THR A 77 37.46 10.83 9.54
C THR A 77 36.99 12.11 10.23
N MET A 78 37.47 13.26 9.78
CA MET A 78 36.82 14.53 10.07
C MET A 78 35.55 14.57 9.24
N GLU A 79 34.40 14.39 9.91
CA GLU A 79 33.08 14.70 9.36
C GLU A 79 33.05 16.20 9.01
N THR A 80 33.56 16.56 7.84
CA THR A 80 33.33 17.88 7.26
C THR A 80 31.83 18.01 7.05
N SER A 81 31.21 18.83 7.89
CA SER A 81 29.85 19.34 7.74
C SER A 81 29.76 20.09 6.42
N GLN A 82 29.55 19.35 5.32
CA GLN A 82 29.29 19.95 4.02
C GLN A 82 28.10 20.89 4.19
N THR A 83 28.34 22.18 4.01
CA THR A 83 27.33 23.22 4.11
C THR A 83 26.32 22.98 2.99
N LYS A 84 25.24 22.27 3.29
CA LYS A 84 24.14 21.99 2.38
C LYS A 84 23.64 23.33 1.81
N GLU A 85 23.88 23.56 0.52
CA GLU A 85 23.40 24.74 -0.18
C GLU A 85 21.93 24.53 -0.53
N TYR A 86 21.06 25.46 -0.16
CA TYR A 86 19.62 25.39 -0.42
C TYR A 86 19.21 26.47 -1.41
N VAL A 87 18.52 26.05 -2.48
CA VAL A 87 17.90 26.98 -3.43
C VAL A 87 16.47 27.24 -2.97
N LYS A 88 16.19 28.48 -2.60
CA LYS A 88 14.83 28.90 -2.23
C LYS A 88 13.94 28.86 -3.48
N LEU A 89 12.74 28.31 -3.33
CA LEU A 89 11.76 28.32 -4.40
C LEU A 89 11.02 29.66 -4.43
N ASP A 90 10.73 30.14 -5.64
CA ASP A 90 9.92 31.36 -5.84
C ASP A 90 8.50 31.18 -5.29
N GLN A 91 7.96 29.97 -5.42
CA GLN A 91 6.63 29.60 -4.95
C GLN A 91 6.71 28.34 -4.07
N PRO A 92 6.24 28.39 -2.81
CA PRO A 92 6.16 27.21 -1.97
C PRO A 92 5.20 26.17 -2.57
N ILE A 93 5.67 24.93 -2.73
CA ILE A 93 4.88 23.84 -3.31
C ILE A 93 4.19 23.08 -2.20
N ARG A 94 2.87 22.91 -2.26
CA ARG A 94 2.13 22.18 -1.24
C ARG A 94 2.48 20.69 -1.27
N VAL A 95 2.54 20.07 -0.10
CA VAL A 95 2.78 18.65 0.07
C VAL A 95 1.52 17.96 0.58
N HIS A 96 1.16 16.86 -0.07
CA HIS A 96 0.02 16.04 0.29
C HIS A 96 0.47 14.68 0.82
N LYS A 97 -0.08 14.27 1.95
CA LYS A 97 0.00 12.88 2.40
C LYS A 97 -0.98 12.06 1.58
N SER A 98 -0.51 10.99 0.94
CA SER A 98 -1.41 10.09 0.22
C SER A 98 -2.26 9.29 1.21
N LYS A 99 -3.57 9.22 0.95
CA LYS A 99 -4.49 8.32 1.66
C LYS A 99 -4.45 6.90 1.10
N VAL A 100 -4.01 6.74 -0.15
CA VAL A 100 -3.95 5.44 -0.85
C VAL A 100 -2.64 4.73 -0.55
N LEU A 101 -1.52 5.47 -0.59
CA LEU A 101 -0.18 4.97 -0.29
C LEU A 101 0.19 5.40 1.13
N SER A 102 -0.02 4.49 2.09
CA SER A 102 0.24 4.77 3.50
C SER A 102 1.71 5.19 3.71
N GLY A 103 1.90 6.29 4.42
CA GLY A 103 3.22 6.82 4.77
C GLY A 103 3.94 7.60 3.68
N ARG A 104 3.37 7.75 2.47
CA ARG A 104 4.00 8.52 1.39
C ARG A 104 3.49 9.96 1.31
N TRP A 105 4.42 10.86 1.08
CA TRP A 105 4.18 12.28 0.82
C TRP A 105 4.48 12.59 -0.64
N PHE A 106 3.67 13.43 -1.25
CA PHE A 106 3.78 13.84 -2.65
C PHE A 106 3.71 15.35 -2.76
N LEU A 107 4.44 15.91 -3.71
CA LEU A 107 4.25 17.31 -4.10
C LEU A 107 2.92 17.47 -4.84
N GLU A 108 2.31 18.65 -4.74
CA GLU A 108 1.01 18.94 -5.35
C GLU A 108 0.95 18.64 -6.86
N PRO A 109 1.92 19.06 -7.69
CA PRO A 109 1.90 18.73 -9.12
C PRO A 109 1.92 17.22 -9.39
N GLU A 110 2.75 16.49 -8.65
CA GLU A 110 2.87 15.04 -8.78
C GLU A 110 1.60 14.32 -8.30
N TYR A 111 1.05 14.78 -7.18
CA TYR A 111 -0.17 14.26 -6.60
C TYR A 111 -1.38 14.46 -7.55
N GLN A 112 -1.46 15.61 -8.21
CA GLN A 112 -2.47 15.89 -9.22
C GLN A 112 -2.26 15.06 -10.49
N ALA A 113 -1.02 14.92 -10.98
CA ALA A 113 -0.70 14.09 -12.15
C ALA A 113 -1.04 12.59 -11.94
N ARG A 114 -1.01 12.13 -10.69
CA ARG A 114 -1.42 10.76 -10.31
C ARG A 114 -2.94 10.61 -10.16
N LYS A 115 -3.71 11.69 -10.15
CA LYS A 115 -5.17 11.65 -10.12
C LYS A 115 -5.72 11.69 -11.53
N LYS A 116 -6.66 10.80 -11.83
CA LYS A 116 -7.40 10.83 -13.09
C LYS A 116 -8.84 10.44 -12.82
N ARG A 117 -9.78 11.14 -13.46
CA ARG A 117 -11.19 10.75 -13.44
C ARG A 117 -11.51 9.92 -14.67
N GLY A 118 -12.44 8.98 -14.53
CA GLY A 118 -12.87 8.14 -15.64
C GLY A 118 -14.25 7.58 -15.40
N MET A 119 -14.92 7.22 -16.49
CA MET A 119 -16.24 6.58 -16.45
C MET A 119 -16.06 5.07 -16.28
N VAL A 120 -16.74 4.49 -15.30
CA VAL A 120 -16.79 3.05 -15.05
C VAL A 120 -18.23 2.59 -15.07
N ARG A 121 -18.47 1.37 -15.56
CA ARG A 121 -19.77 0.72 -15.41
C ARG A 121 -19.84 0.08 -14.02
N ASP A 122 -20.80 0.55 -13.23
CA ASP A 122 -21.10 -0.06 -11.95
C ASP A 122 -21.75 -1.45 -12.14
N ILE A 123 -21.98 -2.15 -11.03
CA ILE A 123 -22.65 -3.46 -11.02
C ILE A 123 -24.04 -3.38 -11.66
N ASP A 124 -24.71 -2.23 -11.51
CA ASP A 124 -26.03 -1.94 -12.09
C ASP A 124 -25.98 -1.59 -13.59
N GLY A 125 -24.78 -1.54 -14.18
CA GLY A 125 -24.56 -1.17 -15.58
C GLY A 125 -24.57 0.34 -15.87
N THR A 126 -24.90 1.16 -14.87
CA THR A 126 -24.86 2.63 -14.97
C THR A 126 -23.42 3.11 -15.09
N LEU A 127 -23.19 4.11 -15.96
CA LEU A 127 -21.89 4.77 -16.07
C LEU A 127 -21.76 5.80 -14.94
N SER A 128 -20.84 5.55 -14.01
CA SER A 128 -20.48 6.48 -12.95
C SER A 128 -19.11 7.08 -13.21
N GLU A 129 -18.98 8.40 -13.01
CA GLU A 129 -17.68 9.06 -12.97
C GLU A 129 -17.03 8.70 -11.65
N VAL A 130 -15.83 8.13 -11.68
CA VAL A 130 -15.09 7.76 -10.48
C VAL A 130 -13.66 8.28 -10.56
N GLY A 131 -13.06 8.54 -9.41
CA GLY A 131 -11.68 9.01 -9.33
C GLY A 131 -10.70 7.88 -9.09
N PHE A 132 -9.62 7.89 -9.86
CA PHE A 132 -8.52 6.96 -9.79
C PHE A 132 -7.23 7.63 -9.31
N PHE A 133 -6.40 6.86 -8.62
CA PHE A 133 -5.05 7.22 -8.21
C PHE A 133 -4.03 6.24 -8.79
N ARG A 134 -2.96 6.76 -9.38
CA ARG A 134 -1.86 5.96 -9.95
C ARG A 134 -0.87 5.56 -8.87
N LEU A 135 -0.57 4.26 -8.80
CA LEU A 135 0.47 3.72 -7.91
C LEU A 135 1.87 4.00 -8.47
N ASP A 136 2.89 3.62 -7.69
CA ASP A 136 4.30 3.87 -8.03
C ASP A 136 4.79 3.05 -9.23
N ASP A 137 4.11 1.95 -9.54
CA ASP A 137 4.43 1.10 -10.70
C ASP A 137 4.20 1.81 -12.05
N GLY A 138 3.55 2.98 -12.05
CA GLY A 138 3.23 3.76 -13.24
C GLY A 138 2.10 3.18 -14.12
N ILE A 139 1.79 1.89 -13.98
CA ILE A 139 0.78 1.18 -14.76
C ILE A 139 -0.52 1.00 -13.97
N THR A 140 -0.39 0.67 -12.68
CA THR A 140 -1.52 0.31 -11.82
C THR A 140 -2.28 1.54 -11.37
N TRP A 141 -3.60 1.52 -11.58
CA TRP A 141 -4.54 2.51 -11.06
C TRP A 141 -5.44 1.91 -10.00
N VAL A 142 -5.87 2.73 -9.06
CA VAL A 142 -6.73 2.34 -7.94
C VAL A 142 -7.91 3.30 -7.88
N GLN A 143 -9.13 2.76 -7.84
CA GLN A 143 -10.33 3.55 -7.58
C GLN A 143 -10.38 3.91 -6.10
N CYS A 144 -10.37 5.20 -5.77
CA CYS A 144 -10.38 5.67 -4.39
C CYS A 144 -11.23 6.92 -4.17
N TRP A 145 -11.91 7.40 -5.20
CA TRP A 145 -12.97 8.39 -5.08
C TRP A 145 -14.25 7.92 -5.77
N ASP A 146 -15.39 8.17 -5.14
CA ASP A 146 -16.69 8.05 -5.77
C ASP A 146 -16.96 9.24 -6.73
N GLY A 147 -18.14 9.28 -7.34
CA GLY A 147 -18.55 10.37 -8.22
C GLY A 147 -18.82 11.70 -7.51
N GLU A 148 -19.03 11.65 -6.20
CA GLU A 148 -19.19 12.84 -5.35
C GLU A 148 -17.84 13.41 -4.90
N GLY A 149 -16.75 12.65 -5.08
CA GLY A 149 -15.40 13.01 -4.63
C GLY A 149 -15.10 12.60 -3.19
N ASN A 150 -15.96 11.82 -2.54
CA ASN A 150 -15.67 11.22 -1.24
C ASN A 150 -14.62 10.11 -1.42
N PHE A 151 -13.75 10.00 -0.42
CA PHE A 151 -12.69 9.00 -0.43
C PHE A 151 -13.24 7.65 0.01
N ILE A 152 -13.13 6.63 -0.86
CA ILE A 152 -13.52 5.25 -0.56
C ILE A 152 -12.30 4.56 0.04
N PRO A 153 -12.32 4.08 1.30
CA PRO A 153 -11.23 3.28 1.84
C PRO A 153 -11.16 1.91 1.15
N GLY A 154 -9.94 1.36 1.03
CA GLY A 154 -9.75 0.02 0.45
C GLY A 154 -10.50 -1.06 1.24
N ASP A 155 -10.91 -2.12 0.55
CA ASP A 155 -11.63 -3.23 1.16
C ASP A 155 -10.66 -4.12 1.95
N PRO A 156 -10.84 -4.28 3.28
CA PRO A 156 -9.99 -5.14 4.09
C PRO A 156 -10.02 -6.61 3.66
N LYS A 157 -11.12 -7.09 3.04
CA LYS A 157 -11.23 -8.49 2.59
C LYS A 157 -10.32 -8.81 1.41
N ILE A 158 -10.10 -7.83 0.53
CA ILE A 158 -9.24 -7.94 -0.65
C ILE A 158 -7.79 -7.55 -0.28
N GLY A 159 -7.56 -7.07 0.94
CA GLY A 159 -6.27 -6.58 1.40
C GLY A 159 -5.88 -5.24 0.76
N GLY A 160 -6.85 -4.44 0.32
CA GLY A 160 -6.60 -3.14 -0.27
C GLY A 160 -7.62 -2.75 -1.34
N TYR A 161 -7.15 -2.02 -2.35
CA TYR A 161 -8.00 -1.47 -3.39
C TYR A 161 -8.11 -2.38 -4.61
N LYS A 162 -9.26 -2.32 -5.28
CA LYS A 162 -9.44 -2.90 -6.61
C LYS A 162 -8.47 -2.24 -7.59
N ARG A 163 -7.68 -3.07 -8.28
CA ARG A 163 -6.69 -2.61 -9.27
C ARG A 163 -7.31 -2.49 -10.66
N TRP A 164 -6.95 -1.40 -11.33
CA TRP A 164 -7.42 -1.01 -12.65
C TRP A 164 -6.22 -0.68 -13.54
N CYS A 165 -6.41 -0.77 -14.84
CA CYS A 165 -5.46 -0.32 -15.83
C CYS A 165 -6.20 0.43 -16.95
N ILE A 166 -5.49 1.30 -17.65
CA ILE A 166 -6.03 1.98 -18.83
C ILE A 166 -5.79 1.05 -20.02
N ASP A 167 -6.85 0.69 -20.72
CA ASP A 167 -6.73 -0.08 -21.94
C ASP A 167 -6.10 0.77 -23.05
N VAL A 168 -5.06 0.25 -23.71
CA VAL A 168 -4.29 1.02 -24.70
C VAL A 168 -5.17 1.41 -25.90
N LYS A 169 -6.11 0.52 -26.28
CA LYS A 169 -6.97 0.72 -27.46
C LYS A 169 -8.12 1.68 -27.17
N SER A 170 -8.88 1.41 -26.12
CA SER A 170 -10.08 2.21 -25.80
C SER A 170 -9.80 3.44 -24.95
N GLN A 171 -8.60 3.55 -24.33
CA GLN A 171 -8.26 4.56 -23.34
C GLN A 171 -9.23 4.60 -22.14
N GLN A 172 -10.02 3.55 -21.96
CA GLN A 172 -10.97 3.42 -20.85
C GLN A 172 -10.34 2.63 -19.70
N PHE A 173 -10.81 2.92 -18.50
CA PHE A 173 -10.44 2.15 -17.33
C PHE A 173 -11.11 0.79 -17.39
N ARG A 174 -10.29 -0.26 -17.32
CA ARG A 174 -10.76 -1.63 -17.17
C ARG A 174 -10.12 -2.28 -15.95
N PRO A 175 -10.79 -3.26 -15.34
CA PRO A 175 -10.19 -3.97 -14.23
C PRO A 175 -8.90 -4.65 -14.69
N MET A 176 -7.90 -4.64 -13.81
CA MET A 176 -6.58 -5.16 -14.15
C MET A 176 -6.63 -6.69 -14.28
N LEU A 177 -6.20 -7.19 -15.44
CA LEU A 177 -6.08 -8.63 -15.67
C LEU A 177 -4.76 -9.10 -15.09
N LYS A 178 -4.68 -10.40 -14.74
CA LYS A 178 -3.45 -10.99 -14.18
C LYS A 178 -2.21 -10.74 -15.04
N ARG A 179 -2.36 -10.71 -16.36
CA ARG A 179 -1.27 -10.46 -17.32
C ARG A 179 -0.74 -9.03 -17.35
N ASP A 180 -1.50 -8.07 -16.82
CA ASP A 180 -1.16 -6.66 -16.80
C ASP A 180 -0.41 -6.27 -15.52
N ASP A 181 -0.38 -7.17 -14.51
CA ASP A 181 0.33 -6.91 -13.27
C ASP A 181 1.85 -6.89 -13.54
N PRO A 182 2.57 -5.82 -13.15
CA PRO A 182 4.02 -5.73 -13.34
C PRO A 182 4.79 -6.86 -12.64
N ASN A 183 4.22 -7.44 -11.58
CA ASN A 183 4.84 -8.56 -10.86
C ASN A 183 4.49 -9.93 -11.44
N PHE A 184 3.63 -9.99 -12.47
CA PHE A 184 3.22 -11.27 -13.05
C PHE A 184 4.30 -11.85 -13.95
N VAL A 185 5.01 -12.85 -13.41
CA VAL A 185 5.88 -13.71 -14.20
C VAL A 185 5.03 -14.75 -14.91
N ARG A 186 4.99 -14.70 -16.24
CA ARG A 186 4.43 -15.80 -17.05
C ARG A 186 5.27 -17.05 -16.77
N SER A 187 4.72 -18.00 -16.02
CA SER A 187 5.31 -19.33 -15.95
C SER A 187 5.38 -19.88 -17.37
N ARG A 188 6.60 -20.21 -17.82
CA ARG A 188 6.80 -20.84 -19.12
C ARG A 188 6.00 -22.13 -19.16
N SER A 189 5.08 -22.19 -20.11
CA SER A 189 4.40 -23.40 -20.55
C SER A 189 5.47 -24.38 -21.03
N ASN A 190 5.81 -25.35 -20.19
CA ASN A 190 6.53 -26.57 -20.58
C ASN A 190 5.59 -27.78 -20.54
N SER A 191 4.28 -27.59 -20.63
CA SER A 191 3.31 -28.68 -20.77
C SER A 191 2.54 -28.48 -22.06
N ILE A 192 2.99 -29.23 -23.08
CA ILE A 192 2.22 -29.91 -24.12
C ILE A 192 0.83 -29.35 -24.43
N GLU A 193 0.69 -28.98 -25.71
CA GLU A 193 -0.53 -28.73 -26.47
C GLU A 193 -1.80 -29.35 -25.83
N ARG A 194 -2.61 -28.51 -25.18
CA ARG A 194 -4.03 -28.77 -25.00
C ARG A 194 -4.82 -27.50 -25.25
N SER A 195 -5.52 -27.52 -26.39
CA SER A 195 -6.68 -26.75 -26.84
C SER A 195 -6.73 -25.21 -26.65
N PRO A 196 -7.14 -24.45 -27.69
CA PRO A 196 -7.31 -23.00 -27.63
C PRO A 196 -8.51 -22.49 -26.81
N ASP A 197 -9.20 -23.33 -26.03
CA ASP A 197 -10.48 -22.98 -25.39
C ASP A 197 -10.45 -22.75 -23.86
N ASN A 198 -9.29 -22.72 -23.20
CA ASN A 198 -9.23 -22.45 -21.75
C ASN A 198 -9.25 -20.95 -21.41
N ARG A 199 -10.49 -20.42 -21.45
CA ARG A 199 -10.95 -19.18 -20.83
C ARG A 199 -10.77 -19.19 -19.31
N SER A 200 -9.74 -18.49 -18.83
CA SER A 200 -9.80 -17.72 -17.58
C SER A 200 -8.62 -16.74 -17.53
N GLN A 201 -8.76 -15.61 -18.22
CA GLN A 201 -8.00 -14.41 -17.86
C GLN A 201 -8.63 -13.81 -16.61
N ASP A 202 -8.45 -14.50 -15.48
CA ASP A 202 -9.12 -14.12 -14.23
C ASP A 202 -8.71 -12.70 -13.84
N SER A 203 -9.70 -11.81 -13.84
CA SER A 203 -9.58 -10.43 -13.37
C SER A 203 -9.14 -10.44 -11.91
N MET A 204 -7.97 -9.86 -11.62
CA MET A 204 -7.49 -9.74 -10.22
C MET A 204 -8.38 -8.83 -9.38
N SER A 205 -9.21 -8.03 -10.05
CA SER A 205 -10.18 -7.13 -9.47
C SER A 205 -11.43 -7.80 -8.90
N THR A 206 -11.61 -9.10 -9.19
CA THR A 206 -12.86 -9.82 -8.93
C THR A 206 -12.54 -11.16 -8.28
N PHE A 207 -11.95 -11.13 -7.08
CA PHE A 207 -12.09 -12.25 -6.14
C PHE A 207 -13.51 -12.27 -5.56
N GLN A 208 -14.54 -12.15 -6.39
CA GLN A 208 -15.79 -12.82 -6.08
C GLN A 208 -15.54 -14.29 -6.39
N ARG A 209 -15.03 -15.03 -5.39
CA ARG A 209 -15.36 -16.45 -5.32
C ARG A 209 -16.87 -16.51 -5.44
N SER A 210 -17.37 -17.08 -6.53
CA SER A 210 -18.62 -17.81 -6.50
C SER A 210 -18.60 -18.63 -5.21
N GLY A 211 -19.52 -18.30 -4.29
CA GLY A 211 -19.62 -18.95 -2.99
C GLY A 211 -19.83 -20.46 -3.14
N PRO A 212 -19.74 -21.23 -2.05
CA PRO A 212 -19.82 -22.69 -2.06
C PRO A 212 -21.17 -23.28 -2.50
N ASP A 213 -22.15 -22.46 -2.91
CA ASP A 213 -23.53 -22.90 -3.22
C ASP A 213 -23.93 -22.70 -4.69
N SER A 214 -22.98 -22.84 -5.63
CA SER A 214 -23.34 -23.06 -7.04
C SER A 214 -23.76 -24.53 -7.25
N MET A 215 -24.94 -24.89 -6.73
CA MET A 215 -25.66 -26.09 -7.16
C MET A 215 -26.19 -25.90 -8.59
N ARG A 216 -25.30 -26.02 -9.59
CA ARG A 216 -25.70 -26.24 -10.98
C ARG A 216 -25.51 -27.72 -11.33
N SER A 217 -26.22 -28.57 -10.59
CA SER A 217 -26.57 -29.92 -11.04
C SER A 217 -27.92 -29.83 -11.75
N GLY A 218 -27.89 -29.62 -13.07
CA GLY A 218 -29.02 -29.80 -13.96
C GLY A 218 -28.72 -30.98 -14.89
N PRO A 219 -29.67 -31.90 -15.12
CA PRO A 219 -29.41 -33.23 -15.66
C PRO A 219 -28.94 -33.20 -17.11
N SER A 220 -27.88 -33.96 -17.38
CA SER A 220 -27.34 -34.21 -18.71
C SER A 220 -28.42 -34.84 -19.61
N ALA A 221 -28.84 -34.11 -20.64
CA ALA A 221 -29.60 -34.68 -21.74
C ALA A 221 -28.72 -35.70 -22.48
N PRO A 222 -29.16 -36.96 -22.68
CA PRO A 222 -28.43 -37.95 -23.45
C PRO A 222 -28.55 -37.60 -24.94
N SER A 223 -27.47 -37.11 -25.54
CA SER A 223 -27.37 -36.96 -26.99
C SER A 223 -27.02 -38.32 -27.60
N THR A 224 -28.05 -39.02 -28.05
CA THR A 224 -27.95 -40.23 -28.87
C THR A 224 -27.57 -39.82 -30.28
N ARG A 225 -26.29 -39.98 -30.66
CA ARG A 225 -25.91 -40.10 -32.07
C ARG A 225 -25.09 -41.38 -32.25
N PRO A 226 -25.62 -42.36 -33.01
CA PRO A 226 -24.86 -43.52 -33.42
C PRO A 226 -24.06 -43.14 -34.67
N ASN A 227 -22.75 -43.41 -34.68
CA ASN A 227 -22.07 -43.63 -35.95
C ASN A 227 -21.00 -44.70 -35.80
N SER A 228 -21.26 -45.74 -36.58
CA SER A 228 -20.47 -46.93 -36.82
C SER A 228 -19.14 -46.62 -37.49
N ILE A 229 -18.04 -47.18 -36.97
CA ILE A 229 -16.96 -47.75 -37.80
C ILE A 229 -16.45 -49.01 -37.08
N ARG A 230 -16.65 -50.16 -37.73
CA ARG A 230 -15.95 -51.43 -37.47
C ARG A 230 -14.51 -51.27 -37.95
N TYR A 231 -13.52 -51.79 -37.21
CA TYR A 231 -12.71 -52.94 -37.65
C TYR A 231 -11.55 -53.24 -36.68
N ILE A 232 -11.49 -54.54 -36.34
CA ILE A 232 -10.33 -55.41 -36.09
C ILE A 232 -9.73 -55.43 -34.67
N ALA A 233 -9.58 -56.67 -34.23
CA ALA A 233 -9.22 -57.17 -32.93
C ALA A 233 -7.74 -57.54 -32.81
N SER A 234 -7.37 -57.85 -31.56
CA SER A 234 -6.22 -58.66 -31.12
C SER A 234 -4.87 -57.89 -31.09
N THR A 235 -3.99 -58.01 -30.10
CA THR A 235 -3.74 -59.04 -29.08
C THR A 235 -3.02 -58.43 -27.87
N SER A 236 -3.33 -58.97 -26.69
CA SER A 236 -2.52 -58.87 -25.47
C SER A 236 -1.17 -59.58 -25.60
N ALA A 237 -0.07 -58.88 -25.33
CA ALA A 237 1.21 -59.53 -24.98
C ALA A 237 2.17 -58.59 -24.22
N SER A 238 2.69 -59.13 -23.12
CA SER A 238 4.02 -58.91 -22.51
C SER A 238 4.46 -57.53 -21.99
N ARG A 239 4.60 -57.46 -20.66
CA ARG A 239 5.69 -56.75 -19.96
C ARG A 239 7.06 -57.26 -20.47
N PRO A 240 8.14 -56.46 -20.50
CA PRO A 240 9.06 -56.43 -19.33
C PRO A 240 9.73 -55.05 -19.06
N PRO A 241 10.48 -54.92 -17.94
CA PRO A 241 10.96 -53.66 -17.40
C PRO A 241 12.36 -53.29 -17.92
N SER A 242 12.65 -52.00 -18.05
CA SER A 242 14.02 -51.55 -18.19
C SER A 242 14.25 -50.25 -17.42
N GLN A 243 15.05 -50.39 -16.37
CA GLN A 243 15.73 -49.32 -15.68
C GLN A 243 16.41 -48.37 -16.67
N ARG A 244 16.39 -47.07 -16.36
CA ARG A 244 17.58 -46.24 -16.56
C ARG A 244 17.66 -45.15 -15.48
N PRO A 245 18.72 -45.15 -14.66
CA PRO A 245 19.07 -44.03 -13.81
C PRO A 245 19.89 -43.05 -14.65
N SER A 246 19.48 -41.79 -14.72
CA SER A 246 20.36 -40.72 -15.20
C SER A 246 20.26 -39.54 -14.25
N ARG A 247 21.21 -39.52 -13.32
CA ARG A 247 21.73 -38.29 -12.75
C ARG A 247 22.34 -37.47 -13.90
N GLN A 248 21.95 -36.21 -14.03
CA GLN A 248 22.80 -35.19 -14.61
C GLN A 248 22.65 -33.90 -13.79
N SER A 249 23.65 -33.71 -12.92
CA SER A 249 24.29 -32.45 -12.56
C SER A 249 23.45 -31.16 -12.62
N SER A 250 22.89 -30.77 -11.48
CA SER A 250 22.58 -29.36 -11.21
C SER A 250 23.83 -28.65 -10.69
N PRO A 251 24.15 -27.43 -11.17
CA PRO A 251 25.27 -26.66 -10.66
C PRO A 251 24.98 -26.18 -9.23
N ALA A 252 25.98 -26.34 -8.36
CA ALA A 252 25.93 -25.96 -6.96
C ALA A 252 25.62 -24.45 -6.80
N ARG A 253 24.44 -24.14 -6.24
CA ARG A 253 24.19 -22.86 -5.58
C ARG A 253 24.45 -23.05 -4.10
N ASN A 254 25.63 -22.61 -3.66
CA ASN A 254 25.99 -22.49 -2.26
C ASN A 254 25.02 -21.54 -1.56
N ASN A 255 24.71 -21.87 -0.29
CA ASN A 255 23.86 -21.16 0.69
C ASN A 255 22.46 -21.75 0.95
N SER A 256 22.27 -23.06 0.84
CA SER A 256 21.16 -23.74 1.52
C SER A 256 21.65 -24.30 2.86
N ILE A 257 21.13 -23.76 3.96
CA ILE A 257 21.17 -24.40 5.27
C ILE A 257 20.65 -25.85 5.09
N PRO A 258 21.35 -26.88 5.61
CA PRO A 258 20.96 -28.27 5.39
C PRO A 258 19.49 -28.46 5.79
N LEU A 259 18.67 -29.00 4.89
CA LEU A 259 17.22 -29.17 5.09
C LEU A 259 16.87 -29.92 6.39
N GLU A 260 17.80 -30.72 6.92
CA GLU A 260 17.65 -31.38 8.21
C GLU A 260 17.77 -30.44 9.41
N GLU A 261 18.64 -29.44 9.35
CA GLU A 261 18.85 -28.46 10.40
C GLU A 261 17.66 -27.51 10.53
N ALA A 262 17.10 -27.07 9.40
CA ALA A 262 15.87 -26.28 9.38
C ALA A 262 14.67 -27.07 9.94
N LYS A 263 14.60 -28.37 9.66
CA LYS A 263 13.53 -29.25 10.17
C LYS A 263 13.68 -29.51 11.67
N ALA A 264 14.91 -29.60 12.18
CA ALA A 264 15.20 -29.70 13.60
C ALA A 264 14.89 -28.39 14.35
N ALA A 265 15.20 -27.23 13.76
CA ALA A 265 14.88 -25.92 14.32
C ALA A 265 13.37 -25.71 14.46
N LEU A 266 12.59 -26.09 13.46
CA LEU A 266 11.13 -25.96 13.47
C LEU A 266 10.48 -26.86 14.53
N ARG A 267 11.03 -28.06 14.77
CA ARG A 267 10.61 -28.94 15.87
C ARG A 267 10.97 -28.39 17.25
N ARG A 268 12.12 -27.73 17.40
CA ARG A 268 12.50 -27.08 18.67
C ARG A 268 11.57 -25.92 19.00
N MET A 269 11.25 -25.10 18.01
CA MET A 269 10.35 -23.95 18.18
C MET A 269 8.93 -24.40 18.56
N ALA A 270 8.43 -25.48 17.96
CA ALA A 270 7.13 -26.04 18.32
C ALA A 270 7.11 -26.56 19.76
N LYS A 271 8.17 -27.26 20.19
CA LYS A 271 8.29 -27.78 21.56
C LYS A 271 8.38 -26.67 22.61
N GLU A 272 9.10 -25.59 22.31
CA GLU A 272 9.23 -24.44 23.22
C GLU A 272 7.90 -23.69 23.39
N GLN A 273 7.06 -23.63 22.35
CA GLN A 273 5.72 -23.08 22.47
C GLN A 273 4.80 -23.97 23.32
N GLU A 274 4.91 -25.28 23.20
CA GLU A 274 4.17 -26.22 24.07
C GLU A 274 4.61 -26.10 25.53
N ASP A 275 5.92 -26.01 25.79
CA ASP A 275 6.47 -25.84 27.15
C ASP A 275 6.10 -24.47 27.76
N ALA A 276 6.06 -23.40 26.95
CA ALA A 276 5.62 -22.08 27.39
C ALA A 276 4.14 -22.07 27.79
N VAL A 277 3.29 -22.75 27.03
CA VAL A 277 1.85 -22.90 27.34
C VAL A 277 1.62 -23.85 28.52
N ALA A 278 2.47 -24.86 28.69
CA ALA A 278 2.39 -25.85 29.76
C ALA A 278 2.96 -25.35 31.11
N SER A 279 3.63 -24.19 31.15
CA SER A 279 4.11 -23.57 32.39
C SER A 279 3.04 -22.64 33.00
N PRO A 280 2.30 -23.06 34.05
CA PRO A 280 1.46 -22.14 34.80
C PRO A 280 2.37 -21.28 35.69
N THR A 281 2.66 -20.05 35.27
CA THR A 281 3.29 -19.06 36.15
C THR A 281 2.39 -18.80 37.36
N ARG A 282 2.79 -19.39 38.46
CA ARG A 282 2.31 -19.16 39.82
C ARG A 282 2.84 -17.79 40.28
N ASN A 283 1.92 -16.95 40.76
CA ASN A 283 2.11 -15.75 41.59
C ASN A 283 2.66 -14.45 40.94
N SER A 284 1.82 -13.42 40.86
CA SER A 284 1.80 -12.40 41.92
C SER A 284 0.57 -11.50 41.84
N ARG A 285 -0.19 -11.48 42.94
CA ARG A 285 -1.23 -10.51 43.25
C ARG A 285 -0.60 -9.12 43.37
N LYS A 286 -1.02 -8.16 42.55
CA LYS A 286 -1.07 -6.74 42.95
C LYS A 286 -2.29 -6.06 42.32
N HIS A 287 -3.28 -5.86 43.18
CA HIS A 287 -4.04 -4.62 43.36
C HIS A 287 -4.57 -3.92 42.09
N VAL A 288 -5.81 -4.25 41.70
CA VAL A 288 -6.62 -3.39 40.81
C VAL A 288 -7.59 -2.60 41.69
N GLU A 289 -7.36 -1.30 41.75
CA GLU A 289 -8.19 -0.32 42.45
C GLU A 289 -9.48 -0.09 41.64
N ARG A 290 -10.61 -0.26 42.32
CA ARG A 290 -11.96 -0.16 41.78
C ARG A 290 -12.37 1.32 41.73
N VAL A 291 -12.21 1.96 40.57
CA VAL A 291 -12.73 3.31 40.34
C VAL A 291 -14.22 3.21 39.97
N GLU A 292 -15.08 3.31 40.98
CA GLU A 292 -16.49 3.64 40.82
C GLU A 292 -16.60 5.13 40.44
N ARG A 293 -17.00 5.44 39.20
CA ARG A 293 -17.48 6.79 38.85
C ARG A 293 -18.99 6.79 38.78
N GLY A 294 -19.56 7.43 39.79
CA GLY A 294 -20.98 7.61 40.02
C GLY A 294 -21.71 8.30 38.88
N ARG A 295 -22.91 7.79 38.65
CA ARG A 295 -23.95 8.35 37.79
C ARG A 295 -24.73 9.35 38.64
N ALA A 296 -24.54 10.65 38.42
CA ALA A 296 -25.35 11.68 39.06
C ALA A 296 -26.70 11.79 38.34
N THR A 297 -27.76 11.26 38.94
CA THR A 297 -29.15 11.58 38.58
C THR A 297 -29.58 12.82 39.36
N GLN A 298 -29.62 13.97 38.70
CA GLN A 298 -30.21 15.18 39.24
C GLN A 298 -31.71 15.15 38.95
N ARG A 299 -32.52 14.92 39.99
CA ARG A 299 -33.95 15.17 39.99
C ARG A 299 -34.17 16.68 39.94
N VAL A 300 -34.95 17.16 38.98
CA VAL A 300 -35.58 18.49 39.03
C VAL A 300 -37.05 18.23 39.34
N ALA A 301 -37.47 18.69 40.51
CA ALA A 301 -38.85 18.92 40.86
C ALA A 301 -39.02 20.44 40.94
N ASN A 302 -39.90 20.97 40.09
CA ASN A 302 -40.80 22.10 40.27
C ASN A 302 -41.42 22.45 38.91
#